data_AF-A0A954XKT6-F1
#
_entry.id   AF-A0A954XKT6-F1
#
_cell.length_a   1.000
_cell.length_b   1.000
_cell.length_c   1.000
_cell.angle_alpha   90.00
_cell.angle_beta   90.00
_cell.angle_gamma   90.00
#
_symmetry.space_group_name_H-M   'P 1'
#
loop_
_entity.id
_entity.type
_entity.pdbx_description
1 polymer ?
#
loop_
_entity_poly.entity_id
_entity_poly.type
_entity_poly.pdbx_seq_one_letter_code
_entity_poly.pdbx_strand_id
1 'polypeptide(L)'
;MLKQIWLGVLAAATLAAPAWAQVTVDSNLPDYKPVPGVSGTIKSVGSDTMNNLMTLWAEGFQKYYPNVKVEIEGKGSSTAPPALIEGTATFGPMSRAMKNKEIDDFVKKFGYKPT
;
A
#
# COMPACT_ATOMS: atom_id res chain seq x y z
N MET A 1 -74.53 -10.94 -13.57
CA MET A 1 -74.29 -9.48 -13.75
C MET A 1 -72.89 -9.20 -13.21
N LEU A 2 -71.84 -9.13 -14.06
CA LEU A 2 -71.18 -7.88 -14.55
C LEU A 2 -70.83 -6.92 -13.38
N LYS A 3 -69.61 -6.45 -13.11
CA LYS A 3 -68.56 -5.91 -14.01
C LYS A 3 -67.22 -5.73 -13.26
N GLN A 4 -66.14 -5.97 -14.02
CA GLN A 4 -64.90 -5.17 -14.14
C GLN A 4 -63.73 -5.28 -13.14
N ILE A 5 -62.66 -5.84 -13.72
CA ILE A 5 -61.23 -5.81 -13.43
C ILE A 5 -60.69 -4.37 -13.37
N TRP A 6 -59.74 -4.10 -12.48
CA TRP A 6 -58.60 -3.22 -12.76
C TRP A 6 -57.30 -3.85 -12.25
N LEU A 7 -56.39 -4.12 -13.19
CA LEU A 7 -54.98 -4.44 -12.93
C LEU A 7 -54.26 -3.21 -12.36
N GLY A 8 -53.50 -3.41 -11.30
CA GLY A 8 -52.41 -2.51 -10.90
C GLY A 8 -51.09 -3.28 -10.93
N VAL A 9 -50.33 -3.15 -12.02
CA VAL A 9 -48.93 -3.57 -12.11
C VAL A 9 -48.05 -2.36 -11.80
N LEU A 10 -46.91 -2.59 -11.12
CA LEU A 10 -45.66 -1.81 -11.00
C LEU A 10 -45.29 -1.59 -9.52
N ALA A 11 -44.07 -1.79 -9.04
CA ALA A 11 -42.85 -2.35 -9.62
C ALA A 11 -41.97 -2.74 -8.42
N ALA A 12 -41.51 -3.98 -8.34
CA ALA A 12 -40.49 -4.36 -7.37
C ALA A 12 -39.15 -3.79 -7.88
N ALA A 13 -38.75 -2.63 -7.37
CA ALA A 13 -37.41 -2.11 -7.59
C ALA A 13 -36.41 -3.00 -6.83
N THR A 14 -35.88 -4.02 -7.51
CA THR A 14 -34.71 -4.76 -7.04
C THR A 14 -33.52 -3.79 -7.06
N LEU A 15 -33.17 -3.24 -5.91
CA LEU A 15 -31.91 -2.54 -5.71
C LEU A 15 -30.79 -3.56 -5.92
N ALA A 16 -30.20 -3.58 -7.11
CA ALA A 16 -28.96 -4.28 -7.37
C ALA A 16 -27.86 -3.59 -6.56
N ALA A 17 -27.53 -4.13 -5.39
CA ALA A 17 -26.36 -3.70 -4.65
C ALA A 17 -25.11 -3.97 -5.51
N PRO A 18 -24.18 -3.03 -5.65
CA PRO A 18 -22.93 -3.30 -6.36
C PRO A 18 -22.20 -4.43 -5.66
N ALA A 19 -21.95 -5.51 -6.39
CA ALA A 19 -21.10 -6.61 -5.93
C ALA A 19 -19.66 -6.07 -5.85
N TRP A 20 -19.25 -5.63 -4.66
CA TRP A 20 -17.85 -5.39 -4.37
C TRP A 20 -17.15 -6.74 -4.46
N ALA A 21 -16.28 -6.92 -5.45
CA ALA A 21 -15.43 -8.11 -5.51
C ALA A 21 -14.60 -8.15 -4.21
N GLN A 22 -14.93 -9.06 -3.31
CA GLN A 22 -14.12 -9.27 -2.11
C GLN A 22 -12.78 -9.84 -2.57
N VAL A 23 -11.71 -9.08 -2.39
CA VAL A 23 -10.35 -9.58 -2.55
C VAL A 23 -10.13 -10.62 -1.44
N THR A 24 -10.02 -11.89 -1.80
CA THR A 24 -9.71 -12.95 -0.84
C THR A 24 -8.22 -12.92 -0.55
N VAL A 25 -7.87 -12.62 0.70
CA VAL A 25 -6.50 -12.67 1.20
C VAL A 25 -6.14 -14.13 1.48
N ASP A 26 -4.87 -14.52 1.27
CA ASP A 26 -4.37 -15.86 1.62
C ASP A 26 -4.54 -16.10 3.13
N SER A 27 -5.27 -17.16 3.48
CA SER A 27 -5.58 -17.53 4.87
C SER A 27 -4.34 -17.95 5.68
N ASN A 28 -3.23 -18.25 5.01
CA ASN A 28 -1.98 -18.62 5.68
C ASN A 28 -1.11 -17.42 6.07
N LEU A 29 -1.50 -16.20 5.68
CA LEU A 29 -0.77 -15.00 6.11
C LEU A 29 -0.95 -14.81 7.62
N PRO A 30 0.15 -14.62 8.37
CA PRO A 30 0.07 -14.45 9.80
C PRO A 30 -0.53 -13.09 10.16
N ASP A 31 -1.32 -13.06 11.24
CA ASP A 31 -1.75 -11.81 11.84
C ASP A 31 -0.55 -11.02 12.38
N TYR A 32 -0.58 -9.70 12.19
CA TYR A 32 0.42 -8.82 12.75
C TYR A 32 0.31 -8.75 14.27
N LYS A 33 1.43 -8.93 14.98
CA LYS A 33 1.51 -8.83 16.44
C LYS A 33 2.38 -7.64 16.84
N PRO A 34 1.77 -6.55 17.39
CA PRO A 34 2.53 -5.39 17.82
C PRO A 34 3.52 -5.72 18.95
N VAL A 35 4.66 -5.04 18.96
CA VAL A 35 5.68 -5.17 20.01
C VAL A 35 5.94 -3.81 20.68
N PRO A 36 6.29 -3.76 21.97
CA PRO A 36 6.53 -2.49 22.65
C PRO A 36 7.80 -1.78 22.12
N GLY A 37 7.86 -0.47 22.32
CA GLY A 37 9.09 0.32 22.12
C GLY A 37 9.34 0.83 20.70
N VAL A 38 8.46 0.54 19.73
CA VAL A 38 8.59 1.06 18.36
C VAL A 38 8.19 2.53 18.30
N SER A 39 9.12 3.39 17.89
CA SER A 39 8.92 4.84 17.74
C SER A 39 9.97 5.42 16.78
N GLY A 40 9.79 6.68 16.37
CA GLY A 40 10.77 7.42 15.57
C GLY A 40 10.21 7.83 14.21
N THR A 41 11.10 8.12 13.25
CA THR A 41 10.73 8.56 11.91
C THR A 41 11.16 7.53 10.87
N ILE A 42 10.25 7.19 9.97
CA ILE A 42 10.52 6.37 8.80
C ILE A 42 10.29 7.21 7.55
N LYS A 43 11.28 7.25 6.66
CA LYS A 43 11.19 7.98 5.40
C LYS A 43 11.20 7.02 4.20
N SER A 44 10.18 7.13 3.37
CA SER A 44 9.97 6.38 2.13
C SER A 44 10.24 7.27 0.93
N VAL A 45 11.17 6.86 0.05
CA VAL A 45 11.41 7.56 -1.22
C VAL A 45 11.45 6.55 -2.36
N GLY A 46 10.58 6.67 -3.36
CA GLY A 46 10.62 5.75 -4.51
C GLY A 46 9.41 5.81 -5.43
N SER A 47 8.87 4.63 -5.73
CA SER A 47 7.82 4.37 -6.72
C SER A 47 6.55 5.19 -6.49
N ASP A 48 6.17 5.97 -7.50
CA ASP A 48 4.90 6.67 -7.59
C ASP A 48 3.71 5.70 -7.68
N THR A 49 3.88 4.58 -8.39
CA THR A 49 2.82 3.56 -8.51
C THR A 49 2.50 2.86 -7.18
N MET A 50 3.41 2.91 -6.20
CA MET A 50 3.23 2.31 -4.88
C MET A 50 2.77 3.30 -3.81
N ASN A 51 2.57 4.58 -4.13
CA ASN A 51 2.24 5.61 -3.15
C ASN A 51 1.00 5.28 -2.32
N ASN A 52 -0.10 4.88 -2.97
CA ASN A 52 -1.34 4.56 -2.28
C ASN A 52 -1.15 3.38 -1.31
N LEU A 53 -0.41 2.35 -1.74
CA LEU A 53 -0.08 1.20 -0.89
C LEU A 53 0.73 1.64 0.33
N MET A 54 1.77 2.46 0.12
CA MET A 54 2.61 2.94 1.21
C MET A 54 1.84 3.82 2.20
N THR A 55 0.93 4.66 1.72
CA THR A 55 0.05 5.47 2.58
C THR A 55 -0.86 4.59 3.43
N LEU A 56 -1.53 3.60 2.82
CA LEU A 56 -2.40 2.69 3.57
C LEU A 56 -1.63 1.84 4.59
N TRP A 57 -0.42 1.41 4.24
CA TRP A 57 0.48 0.73 5.18
C TRP A 57 0.92 1.65 6.32
N ALA A 58 1.25 2.90 6.04
CA ALA A 58 1.61 3.88 7.06
C ALA A 58 0.45 4.12 8.04
N GLU A 59 -0.77 4.34 7.53
CA GLU A 59 -1.98 4.50 8.34
C GLU A 59 -2.25 3.27 9.21
N GLY A 60 -2.14 2.06 8.63
CA GLY A 60 -2.29 0.81 9.36
C GLY A 60 -1.23 0.61 10.44
N PHE A 61 0.03 0.91 10.12
CA PHE A 61 1.15 0.80 11.05
C PHE A 61 1.06 1.80 12.20
N GLN A 62 0.65 3.04 11.93
CA GLN A 62 0.48 4.08 12.95
C GLN A 62 -0.66 3.79 13.92
N LYS A 63 -1.68 3.00 13.53
CA LYS A 63 -2.68 2.50 14.48
C LYS A 63 -2.07 1.60 15.56
N TYR A 64 -1.02 0.84 15.21
CA TYR A 64 -0.27 0.04 16.17
C TYR A 64 0.81 0.85 16.89
N TYR A 65 1.43 1.81 16.19
CA TYR A 65 2.54 2.62 16.72
C TYR A 65 2.31 4.12 16.50
N PRO A 66 1.54 4.77 17.38
CA PRO A 66 1.23 6.20 17.25
C PRO A 66 2.46 7.12 17.33
N ASN A 67 3.55 6.64 17.94
CA ASN A 67 4.81 7.37 18.09
C ASN A 67 5.73 7.27 16.85
N VAL A 68 5.27 6.63 15.78
CA VAL A 68 6.01 6.55 14.51
C VAL A 68 5.48 7.62 13.55
N LYS A 69 6.40 8.45 13.05
CA LYS A 69 6.15 9.36 11.94
C LYS A 69 6.57 8.69 10.64
N VAL A 70 5.68 8.65 9.64
CA VAL A 70 6.01 8.15 8.29
C VAL A 70 5.96 9.30 7.30
N GLU A 71 7.03 9.49 6.53
CA GLU A 71 7.12 10.47 5.45
C GLU A 71 7.23 9.73 4.10
N ILE A 72 6.39 10.06 3.12
CA ILE A 72 6.32 9.35 1.84
C ILE A 72 6.54 10.32 0.68
N GLU A 73 7.52 9.99 -0.16
CA GLU A 73 7.83 10.69 -1.40
C GLU A 73 7.86 9.71 -2.58
N GLY A 74 6.82 9.71 -3.41
CA GLY A 74 6.79 8.93 -4.64
C GLY A 74 7.10 9.75 -5.87
N LYS A 75 8.36 9.77 -6.29
CA LYS A 75 8.83 10.46 -7.50
C LYS A 75 9.30 9.48 -8.60
N GLY A 76 9.05 8.19 -8.42
CA GLY A 76 9.41 7.11 -9.33
C GLY A 76 10.51 6.20 -8.77
N SER A 77 10.50 4.92 -9.16
CA SER A 77 11.39 3.88 -8.59
C SER A 77 12.89 4.20 -8.70
N SER A 78 13.31 4.99 -9.70
CA SER A 78 14.71 5.39 -9.89
C SER A 78 15.24 6.36 -8.83
N THR A 79 14.38 6.94 -7.99
CA THR A 79 14.80 7.82 -6.89
C THR A 79 15.15 7.06 -5.61
N ALA A 80 14.71 5.81 -5.47
CA ALA A 80 14.98 4.98 -4.31
C ALA A 80 16.49 4.66 -4.13
N PRO A 81 17.22 4.17 -5.15
CA PRO A 81 18.64 3.84 -4.98
C PRO A 81 19.52 5.00 -4.48
N PRO A 82 19.51 6.20 -5.09
CA PRO A 82 20.32 7.31 -4.58
C PRO A 82 19.89 7.74 -3.17
N ALA A 83 18.58 7.77 -2.88
CA ALA A 83 18.09 8.14 -1.54
C ALA A 83 18.56 7.17 -0.44
N LEU A 84 18.61 5.87 -0.74
CA LEU A 84 19.15 4.85 0.16
C LEU A 84 20.68 5.01 0.34
N ILE A 85 21.41 5.24 -0.75
CA ILE A 85 22.88 5.42 -0.73
C ILE A 85 23.29 6.67 0.07
N GLU A 86 22.53 7.74 -0.07
CA GLU A 86 22.75 9.01 0.63
C GLU A 86 22.22 8.99 2.08
N GLY A 87 21.49 7.94 2.48
CA GLY A 87 20.89 7.85 3.81
C GLY A 87 19.72 8.82 4.03
N THR A 88 19.11 9.31 2.95
CA THR A 88 17.96 10.23 3.01
C THR A 88 16.62 9.50 2.97
N ALA A 89 16.62 8.17 2.82
CA ALA A 89 15.47 7.28 2.95
C ALA A 89 15.79 6.09 3.87
N THR A 90 14.79 5.64 4.63
CA THR A 90 14.83 4.41 5.42
C THR A 90 14.48 3.21 4.57
N PHE A 91 13.50 3.34 3.67
CA PHE A 91 13.14 2.30 2.71
C PHE A 91 12.78 2.92 1.36
N GLY A 92 13.05 2.18 0.28
CA GLY A 92 12.90 2.65 -1.09
C GLY A 92 11.98 1.75 -1.90
N PRO A 93 10.65 1.97 -1.90
CA PRO A 93 9.73 1.11 -2.62
C PRO A 93 9.97 1.22 -4.13
N MET A 94 10.04 0.09 -4.83
CA MET A 94 10.30 0.06 -6.27
C MET A 94 9.32 -0.89 -6.97
N SER A 95 8.68 -0.41 -8.03
CA SER A 95 7.79 -1.19 -8.90
C SER A 95 8.54 -2.02 -9.96
N ARG A 96 9.88 -2.04 -9.88
CA ARG A 96 10.79 -2.84 -10.70
C ARG A 96 12.01 -3.23 -9.87
N ALA A 97 12.73 -4.24 -10.31
CA ALA A 97 14.04 -4.54 -9.75
C ALA A 97 15.02 -3.36 -9.96
N MET A 98 16.00 -3.24 -9.06
CA MET A 98 17.15 -2.35 -9.27
C MET A 98 17.94 -2.80 -10.50
N LYS A 99 18.43 -1.83 -11.27
CA LYS A 99 19.38 -2.06 -12.37
C LYS A 99 20.74 -2.45 -11.82
N ASN A 100 21.53 -3.18 -12.60
CA ASN A 100 22.89 -3.56 -12.21
C ASN A 100 23.72 -2.36 -11.71
N LYS A 101 23.67 -1.23 -12.44
CA LYS A 101 24.37 -0.01 -12.01
C LYS A 101 23.90 0.52 -10.64
N GLU A 102 22.58 0.50 -10.38
CA GLU A 102 22.02 0.97 -9.11
C GLU A 102 22.51 0.08 -7.93
N ILE A 103 22.60 -1.22 -8.17
CA ILE A 103 23.15 -2.20 -7.21
C ILE A 103 24.66 -1.97 -7.02
N ASP A 104 25.42 -1.83 -8.10
CA ASP A 104 26.87 -1.64 -8.06
C ASP A 104 27.23 -0.35 -7.29
N ASP A 105 26.49 0.73 -7.53
CA ASP A 105 26.67 2.00 -6.81
C ASP A 105 26.38 1.83 -5.29
N PHE A 106 25.36 1.04 -4.92
CA PHE A 106 25.05 0.72 -3.53
C PHE A 106 26.15 -0.12 -2.87
N VAL A 107 26.58 -1.20 -3.53
CA VAL A 107 27.66 -2.08 -3.06
C VAL A 107 28.96 -1.30 -2.89
N LYS A 108 29.27 -0.38 -3.81
CA LYS A 108 30.44 0.48 -3.69
C LYS A 108 30.44 1.32 -2.41
N LYS A 109 29.26 1.71 -1.91
CA LYS A 109 29.12 2.50 -0.67
C LYS A 109 29.15 1.64 0.59
N PHE A 110 28.48 0.49 0.59
CA PHE A 110 28.22 -0.28 1.82
C PHE A 110 28.93 -1.64 1.90
N GLY A 111 29.46 -2.15 0.79
CA GLY A 111 30.16 -3.44 0.73
C GLY A 111 29.25 -4.67 0.66
N TYR A 112 27.93 -4.49 0.55
CA TYR A 112 26.96 -5.58 0.42
C TYR A 112 25.79 -5.18 -0.51
N LYS A 113 25.00 -6.17 -0.96
CA LYS A 113 23.86 -5.94 -1.86
C LYS A 113 22.65 -5.36 -1.13
N PRO A 114 21.86 -4.47 -1.76
CA PRO A 114 20.62 -3.99 -1.18
C PRO A 114 19.63 -5.13 -0.93
N THR A 115 18.82 -5.01 0.12
CA THR A 115 17.82 -5.99 0.59
C THR A 115 16.41 -5.43 0.53
#